data_AF-A0A151ACD4-F1
#
_entry.id   AF-A0A151ACD4-F1
#
_cell.length_a   1.000
_cell.length_b   1.000
_cell.length_c   1.000
_cell.angle_alpha   90.00
_cell.angle_beta   90.00
_cell.angle_gamma   90.00
#
_symmetry.space_group_name_H-M   'P 1'
#
loop_
_entity.id
_entity.type
_entity.pdbx_description
1 polymer ?
#
loop_
_entity_poly.entity_id
_entity_poly.type
_entity_poly.pdbx_seq_one_letter_code
_entity_poly.pdbx_strand_id
1 'polypeptide(L)'
;MTLPTSGRLLVTGPSNAGKTRLTARALAAWVEEHGPEGVAILEFAPEIERDGVLLGGRLDRFTDLPDRAWTGVLDAHAPRARGTTSVETRELARENARNGMEIVEAMPPSRAVFVNDATIPFQHEVGDLTALLAACEDSEFVAMNAFSGSELGTEDPISRRERAARRRLVEWVDTHECLETRE
;
A
#
# COMPACT_ATOMS: atom_id res chain seq x y z
N MET A 1 8.30 16.90 11.65
CA MET A 1 7.53 15.74 12.15
C MET A 1 8.47 14.56 12.23
N THR A 2 8.72 14.07 13.45
CA THR A 2 9.43 12.82 13.70
C THR A 2 8.47 11.67 13.41
N LEU A 3 8.90 10.68 12.63
CA LEU A 3 8.07 9.50 12.35
C LEU A 3 8.31 8.46 13.45
N PRO A 4 7.29 7.70 13.85
CA PRO A 4 7.52 6.56 14.74
C PRO A 4 8.42 5.55 14.06
N THR A 5 9.24 4.87 14.85
CA THR A 5 10.07 3.73 14.43
C THR A 5 9.70 2.48 15.22
N SER A 6 8.47 2.40 15.73
CA SER A 6 7.85 1.21 16.31
C SER A 6 6.33 1.32 16.26
N GLY A 7 5.63 0.19 16.36
CA GLY A 7 4.17 0.13 16.25
C GLY A 7 3.69 0.18 14.80
N ARG A 8 2.43 0.56 14.61
CA ARG A 8 1.74 0.47 13.32
C ARG A 8 1.27 1.85 12.87
N LEU A 9 1.77 2.30 11.73
CA LEU A 9 1.43 3.57 11.09
C LEU A 9 0.64 3.33 9.80
N LEU A 10 -0.51 3.98 9.66
CA LEU A 10 -1.21 4.10 8.39
C LEU A 10 -1.24 5.56 7.93
N VAL A 11 -0.89 5.80 6.67
CA VAL A 11 -0.99 7.12 6.04
C VAL A 11 -2.04 7.08 4.94
N THR A 12 -3.12 7.85 5.09
CA THR A 12 -4.16 7.96 4.07
C THR A 12 -4.20 9.36 3.46
N GLY A 13 -4.87 9.49 2.32
CA GLY A 13 -5.04 10.75 1.61
C GLY A 13 -5.46 10.56 0.15
N PRO A 14 -5.89 11.64 -0.52
CA PRO A 14 -6.21 11.62 -1.95
C PRO A 14 -4.94 11.41 -2.79
N SER A 15 -5.11 11.38 -4.11
CA SER A 15 -4.00 11.31 -5.05
C SER A 15 -3.04 12.47 -4.82
N ASN A 16 -1.72 12.26 -5.00
CA ASN A 16 -0.69 13.29 -4.84
C ASN A 16 -0.57 13.99 -3.47
N ALA A 17 -1.27 13.53 -2.42
CA ALA A 17 -1.15 14.07 -1.06
C ALA A 17 0.22 13.82 -0.37
N GLY A 18 1.13 13.07 -1.01
CA GLY A 18 2.46 12.76 -0.46
C GLY A 18 2.53 11.50 0.39
N LYS A 19 1.52 10.63 0.32
CA LYS A 19 1.44 9.35 1.07
C LYS A 19 2.67 8.47 0.90
N THR A 20 2.99 8.11 -0.35
CA THR A 20 4.18 7.29 -0.69
C THR A 20 5.46 7.93 -0.19
N ARG A 21 5.60 9.26 -0.32
CA ARG A 21 6.77 9.98 0.20
C ARG A 21 6.90 9.86 1.72
N LEU A 22 5.79 9.88 2.45
CA LEU A 22 5.82 9.71 3.90
C LEU A 22 6.18 8.27 4.30
N THR A 23 5.63 7.27 3.61
CA THR A 23 6.04 5.86 3.79
C THR A 23 7.51 5.64 3.45
N ALA A 24 8.02 6.23 2.37
CA ALA A 24 9.44 6.17 2.00
C ALA A 24 10.34 6.83 3.06
N ARG A 25 9.90 7.95 3.65
CA ARG A 25 10.60 8.58 4.78
C ARG A 25 10.60 7.71 6.03
N ALA A 26 9.53 6.96 6.29
CA ALA A 26 9.48 6.00 7.39
C ALA A 26 10.46 4.85 7.17
N LEU A 27 10.55 4.33 5.94
CA LEU A 27 11.53 3.33 5.55
C LEU A 27 12.96 3.82 5.76
N ALA A 28 13.29 5.01 5.23
CA ALA A 28 14.61 5.60 5.38
C ALA A 28 14.99 5.81 6.86
N ALA A 29 14.06 6.34 7.68
CA ALA A 29 14.28 6.56 9.10
C ALA A 29 14.51 5.23 9.86
N TRP A 30 13.70 4.21 9.59
CA TRP A 30 13.89 2.89 10.20
C TRP A 30 15.26 2.30 9.83
N VAL A 31 15.65 2.34 8.56
CA VAL A 31 16.92 1.76 8.08
C VAL A 31 18.12 2.53 8.63
N GLU A 32 18.02 3.86 8.76
CA GLU A 32 19.05 4.68 9.40
C GLU A 32 19.28 4.30 10.87
N GLU A 33 18.20 4.01 11.60
CA GLU A 33 18.27 3.68 13.03
C GLU A 33 18.61 2.20 13.31
N HIS A 34 18.04 1.28 12.54
CA HIS A 34 18.04 -0.17 12.84
C HIS A 34 18.79 -1.02 11.81
N GLY A 35 19.19 -0.44 10.68
CA GLY A 35 19.72 -1.16 9.54
C GLY A 35 18.65 -1.86 8.68
N PRO A 36 19.06 -2.46 7.55
CA PRO A 36 18.12 -3.05 6.58
C PRO A 36 17.72 -4.50 6.88
N GLU A 37 18.34 -5.15 7.87
CA GLU A 37 18.10 -6.57 8.18
C GLU A 37 16.69 -6.80 8.71
N GLY A 38 15.98 -7.77 8.12
CA GLY A 38 14.60 -8.10 8.49
C GLY A 38 13.57 -7.06 8.03
N VAL A 39 13.89 -6.23 7.03
CA VAL A 39 12.93 -5.32 6.38
C VAL A 39 12.22 -6.05 5.23
N ALA A 40 10.89 -5.95 5.19
CA ALA A 40 10.07 -6.32 4.04
C ALA A 40 9.38 -5.11 3.44
N ILE A 41 9.33 -5.07 2.11
CA ILE A 41 8.70 -4.01 1.32
C ILE A 41 7.69 -4.66 0.40
N LEU A 42 6.43 -4.25 0.53
CA LEU A 42 5.31 -4.67 -0.30
C LEU A 42 4.91 -3.51 -1.19
N GLU A 43 5.22 -3.62 -2.48
CA GLU A 43 4.87 -2.63 -3.48
C GLU A 43 3.61 -3.02 -4.23
N PHE A 44 2.48 -2.40 -3.88
CA PHE A 44 1.20 -2.66 -4.54
C PHE A 44 0.68 -1.47 -5.36
N ALA A 45 1.41 -0.35 -5.40
CA ALA A 45 0.96 0.81 -6.14
C ALA A 45 0.97 0.55 -7.66
N PRO A 46 -0.14 0.79 -8.37
CA PRO A 46 -0.15 0.69 -9.82
C PRO A 46 0.67 1.81 -10.45
N GLU A 47 1.43 1.48 -11.49
CA GLU A 47 2.07 2.47 -12.34
C GLU A 47 1.04 3.00 -13.35
N ILE A 48 0.54 4.22 -13.09
CA ILE A 48 -0.44 4.89 -13.94
C ILE A 48 0.19 6.14 -14.55
N GLU A 49 0.39 6.13 -15.86
CA GLU A 49 0.69 7.34 -16.62
C GLU A 49 -0.61 8.00 -17.08
N ARG A 50 -0.79 9.30 -16.79
CA ARG A 50 -1.84 10.14 -17.37
C ARG A 50 -1.21 11.41 -17.92
N ASP A 51 -1.52 11.73 -19.18
CA ASP A 51 -1.04 12.94 -19.86
C ASP A 51 0.49 13.11 -19.82
N GLY A 52 1.24 12.00 -19.89
CA GLY A 52 2.71 12.01 -19.80
C GLY A 52 3.26 12.11 -18.37
N VAL A 53 2.39 12.09 -17.36
CA VAL A 53 2.76 12.19 -15.94
C VAL A 53 2.44 10.88 -15.22
N LEU A 54 3.46 10.26 -14.63
CA LEU A 54 3.30 9.08 -13.77
C LEU A 54 2.69 9.51 -12.42
N LEU A 55 1.39 9.24 -12.24
CA LEU A 55 0.59 9.57 -11.06
C LEU A 55 0.66 8.46 -10.01
N GLY A 56 0.89 8.84 -8.75
CA GLY A 56 1.27 7.86 -7.73
C GLY A 56 2.60 7.19 -8.11
N GLY A 57 3.11 6.32 -7.25
CA GLY A 57 4.35 5.66 -7.61
C GLY A 57 4.90 4.78 -6.53
N ARG A 58 5.94 4.06 -6.93
CA ARG A 58 6.66 3.15 -6.08
C ARG A 58 7.58 3.89 -5.11
N LEU A 59 7.92 3.25 -3.99
CA LEU A 59 8.79 3.77 -2.94
C LEU A 59 10.20 4.08 -3.46
N ASP A 60 10.70 3.30 -4.42
CA ASP A 60 12.00 3.46 -5.08
C ASP A 60 12.15 4.80 -5.83
N ARG A 61 11.05 5.51 -6.10
CA ARG A 61 11.07 6.88 -6.65
C ARG A 61 11.40 7.95 -5.61
N PHE A 62 11.29 7.63 -4.32
CA PHE A 62 11.41 8.59 -3.22
C PHE A 62 12.52 8.24 -2.23
N THR A 63 13.03 7.01 -2.26
CA THR A 63 14.17 6.54 -1.47
C THR A 63 14.82 5.37 -2.19
N ASP A 64 16.12 5.16 -1.97
CA ASP A 64 16.76 3.91 -2.36
C ASP A 64 16.21 2.78 -1.51
N LEU A 65 15.81 1.66 -2.14
CA LEU A 65 15.39 0.47 -1.42
C LEU A 65 16.65 -0.25 -0.90
N PRO A 66 16.67 -0.74 0.34
CA PRO A 66 17.86 -1.39 0.86
C PRO A 66 18.10 -2.73 0.18
N ASP A 67 19.31 -2.99 -0.30
CA ASP A 67 19.67 -4.23 -1.01
C ASP A 67 19.37 -5.52 -0.23
N ARG A 68 19.35 -5.44 1.11
CA ARG A 68 19.08 -6.59 2.01
C ARG A 68 17.61 -6.72 2.42
N ALA A 69 16.76 -5.78 2.02
CA ALA A 69 15.33 -5.88 2.27
C ALA A 69 14.70 -6.89 1.31
N TRP A 70 13.78 -7.71 1.81
CA TRP A 70 12.92 -8.49 0.93
C TRP A 70 11.91 -7.54 0.27
N THR A 71 11.77 -7.62 -1.06
CA THR A 71 10.84 -6.75 -1.80
C THR A 71 9.90 -7.60 -2.66
N GLY A 72 8.61 -7.52 -2.35
CA GLY A 72 7.53 -8.06 -3.15
C GLY A 72 6.90 -6.96 -3.99
N VAL A 73 6.84 -7.13 -5.31
CA VAL A 73 6.34 -6.12 -6.24
C VAL A 73 5.16 -6.69 -7.01
N LEU A 74 4.02 -6.01 -6.94
CA LEU A 74 2.87 -6.31 -7.76
C LEU A 74 2.92 -5.47 -9.04
N ASP A 75 2.83 -6.12 -10.20
CA ASP A 75 2.46 -5.44 -11.45
C ASP A 75 0.98 -5.09 -11.41
N ALA A 76 0.66 -4.06 -10.61
CA ALA A 76 -0.70 -3.74 -10.26
C ALA A 76 -1.43 -3.09 -11.43
N HIS A 77 -2.60 -3.63 -11.73
CA HIS A 77 -3.56 -3.02 -12.63
C HIS A 77 -4.23 -1.82 -11.97
N ALA A 78 -4.71 -0.90 -12.81
CA ALA A 78 -5.56 0.21 -12.41
C ALA A 78 -6.98 0.01 -12.98
N PRO A 79 -7.84 -0.81 -12.34
CA PRO A 79 -9.10 -1.27 -12.93
C PRO A 79 -10.03 -0.15 -13.43
N ARG A 80 -10.01 0.99 -12.73
CA ARG A 80 -10.84 2.18 -13.01
C ARG A 80 -10.26 3.08 -14.12
N ALA A 81 -8.97 2.94 -14.43
CA ALA A 81 -8.32 3.70 -15.50
C ALA A 81 -8.18 2.88 -16.79
N ARG A 82 -8.02 1.55 -16.67
CA ARG A 82 -7.80 0.65 -17.81
C ARG A 82 -9.05 -0.11 -18.26
N GLY A 83 -9.97 -0.42 -17.34
CA GLY A 83 -11.17 -1.17 -17.68
C GLY A 83 -12.16 -0.35 -18.50
N THR A 84 -12.59 -0.91 -19.62
CA THR A 84 -13.61 -0.32 -20.52
C THR A 84 -15.02 -0.81 -20.20
N THR A 85 -15.12 -1.95 -19.50
CA THR A 85 -16.38 -2.56 -19.06
C THR A 85 -16.34 -2.98 -17.60
N SER A 86 -17.50 -3.12 -16.96
CA SER A 86 -17.60 -3.58 -15.57
C SER A 86 -17.02 -4.99 -15.34
N VAL A 87 -17.06 -5.86 -16.36
CA VAL A 87 -16.47 -7.21 -16.33
C VAL A 87 -14.94 -7.11 -16.34
N GLU A 88 -14.38 -6.34 -17.28
CA GLU A 88 -12.93 -6.15 -17.38
C GLU A 88 -12.36 -5.50 -16.12
N THR A 89 -13.02 -4.45 -15.60
CA THR A 89 -12.65 -3.81 -14.34
C THR A 89 -12.64 -4.83 -13.17
N ARG A 90 -13.58 -5.77 -13.14
CA ARG A 90 -13.62 -6.80 -12.08
C ARG A 90 -12.51 -7.83 -12.22
N GLU A 91 -12.18 -8.28 -13.43
CA GLU A 91 -11.09 -9.23 -13.65
C GLU A 91 -9.73 -8.60 -13.30
N LEU A 92 -9.47 -7.34 -13.68
CA LEU A 92 -8.25 -6.62 -13.28
C LEU A 92 -8.11 -6.52 -11.74
N ALA A 93 -9.21 -6.27 -11.04
CA ALA A 93 -9.22 -6.26 -9.57
C ALA A 93 -8.99 -7.66 -8.96
N ARG A 94 -9.47 -8.70 -9.64
CA ARG A 94 -9.27 -10.09 -9.22
C ARG A 94 -7.82 -10.54 -9.40
N GLU A 95 -7.18 -10.12 -10.48
CA GLU A 95 -5.75 -10.34 -10.75
C GLU A 95 -4.87 -9.63 -9.72
N ASN A 96 -5.15 -8.34 -9.45
CA ASN A 96 -4.52 -7.60 -8.35
C ASN A 96 -4.63 -8.35 -7.02
N ALA A 97 -5.81 -8.86 -6.71
CA ALA A 97 -6.04 -9.59 -5.47
C ALA A 97 -5.27 -10.91 -5.41
N ARG A 98 -5.32 -11.74 -6.45
CA ARG A 98 -4.59 -13.02 -6.46
C ARG A 98 -3.08 -12.80 -6.36
N ASN A 99 -2.52 -12.01 -7.26
CA ASN A 99 -1.08 -11.81 -7.34
C ASN A 99 -0.57 -11.07 -6.08
N GLY A 100 -1.36 -10.13 -5.55
CA GLY A 100 -1.07 -9.47 -4.29
C GLY A 100 -1.05 -10.43 -3.10
N MET A 101 -1.98 -11.40 -3.04
CA MET A 101 -1.98 -12.41 -1.98
C MET A 101 -0.79 -13.36 -2.08
N GLU A 102 -0.38 -13.77 -3.28
CA GLU A 102 0.84 -14.58 -3.47
C GLU A 102 2.08 -13.86 -2.92
N ILE A 103 2.16 -12.54 -3.10
CA ILE A 103 3.24 -11.72 -2.54
C ILE A 103 3.16 -11.66 -1.01
N VAL A 104 1.97 -11.45 -0.45
CA VAL A 104 1.77 -11.43 1.02
C VAL A 104 2.18 -12.78 1.64
N GLU A 105 1.79 -13.89 1.02
CA GLU A 105 2.11 -15.25 1.48
C GLU A 105 3.60 -15.57 1.36
N ALA A 106 4.30 -14.99 0.38
CA ALA A 106 5.74 -15.15 0.20
C ALA A 106 6.58 -14.26 1.14
N MET A 107 5.97 -13.31 1.86
CA MET A 107 6.68 -12.41 2.76
C MET A 107 7.29 -13.19 3.94
N PRO A 108 8.61 -13.10 4.17
CA PRO A 108 9.24 -13.75 5.31
C PRO A 108 8.84 -13.04 6.62
N PRO A 109 8.99 -13.70 7.79
CA PRO A 109 8.94 -13.02 9.07
C PRO A 109 9.89 -11.82 9.07
N SER A 110 9.36 -10.64 9.39
CA SER A 110 10.06 -9.37 9.20
C SER A 110 9.96 -8.51 10.45
N ARG A 111 11.06 -7.86 10.81
CA ARG A 111 11.11 -6.89 11.92
C ARG A 111 10.38 -5.60 11.58
N ALA A 112 10.51 -5.15 10.33
CA ALA A 112 9.73 -4.02 9.84
C ALA A 112 9.12 -4.29 8.46
N VAL A 113 7.88 -3.83 8.27
CA VAL A 113 7.12 -4.01 7.02
C VAL A 113 6.64 -2.67 6.48
N PHE A 114 6.90 -2.42 5.20
CA PHE A 114 6.50 -1.20 4.50
C PHE A 114 5.56 -1.55 3.35
N VAL A 115 4.32 -1.07 3.38
CA VAL A 115 3.29 -1.40 2.37
C VAL A 115 2.85 -0.15 1.64
N ASN A 116 3.13 -0.08 0.35
CA ASN A 116 2.65 1.00 -0.51
C ASN A 116 1.34 0.61 -1.19
N ASP A 117 0.33 1.48 -1.10
CA ASP A 117 -1.04 1.25 -1.57
C ASP A 117 -1.65 -0.08 -1.08
N ALA A 118 -1.70 -0.22 0.25
CA ALA A 118 -2.11 -1.43 0.96
C ALA A 118 -3.50 -1.98 0.63
N THR A 119 -4.39 -1.20 0.00
CA THR A 119 -5.75 -1.65 -0.34
C THR A 119 -5.86 -2.35 -1.68
N ILE A 120 -4.82 -2.31 -2.53
CA ILE A 120 -4.87 -2.85 -3.90
C ILE A 120 -5.15 -4.36 -3.96
N PRO A 121 -4.51 -5.22 -3.14
CA PRO A 121 -4.82 -6.66 -3.12
C PRO A 121 -6.25 -6.97 -2.63
N PHE A 122 -6.95 -6.01 -2.03
CA PHE A 122 -8.28 -6.21 -1.43
C PHE A 122 -9.41 -5.63 -2.27
N GLN A 123 -9.13 -5.29 -3.53
CA GLN A 123 -10.12 -4.79 -4.49
C GLN A 123 -11.13 -5.86 -4.94
N HIS A 124 -10.84 -7.15 -4.71
CA HIS A 124 -11.71 -8.29 -5.04
C HIS A 124 -11.91 -9.23 -3.85
N GLU A 125 -12.93 -10.09 -3.91
CA GLU A 125 -13.32 -11.02 -2.84
C GLU A 125 -12.36 -12.16 -2.56
N VAL A 126 -11.38 -12.35 -3.44
CA VAL A 126 -10.32 -13.35 -3.27
C VAL A 126 -9.14 -12.82 -2.46
N GLY A 127 -9.08 -11.50 -2.22
CA GLY A 127 -8.08 -10.89 -1.36
C GLY A 127 -8.51 -10.98 0.10
N ASP A 128 -7.62 -11.44 0.97
CA ASP A 128 -7.85 -11.55 2.41
C ASP A 128 -6.93 -10.59 3.18
N LEU A 129 -7.52 -9.50 3.68
CA LEU A 129 -6.79 -8.55 4.52
C LEU A 129 -6.27 -9.19 5.81
N THR A 130 -6.96 -10.21 6.33
CA THR A 130 -6.57 -10.89 7.56
C THR A 130 -5.19 -11.53 7.42
N ALA A 131 -4.86 -12.07 6.25
CA ALA A 131 -3.56 -12.64 5.96
C ALA A 131 -2.44 -11.59 5.98
N LEU A 132 -2.67 -10.39 5.42
CA LEU A 132 -1.70 -9.28 5.54
C LEU A 132 -1.50 -8.86 6.99
N LEU A 133 -2.60 -8.70 7.75
CA LEU A 133 -2.50 -8.32 9.17
C LEU A 133 -1.74 -9.37 9.98
N ALA A 134 -2.03 -10.65 9.77
CA ALA A 134 -1.35 -11.75 10.44
C ALA A 134 0.15 -11.80 10.07
N ALA A 135 0.50 -11.57 8.80
CA ALA A 135 1.88 -11.53 8.35
C ALA A 135 2.68 -10.36 8.96
N CYS A 136 1.99 -9.30 9.41
CA CYS A 136 2.59 -8.12 10.04
C CYS A 136 2.51 -8.13 11.58
N GLU A 137 1.83 -9.10 12.20
CA GLU A 137 1.41 -9.00 13.61
C GLU A 137 2.61 -8.91 14.57
N ASP A 138 3.64 -9.71 14.31
CA ASP A 138 4.86 -9.82 15.14
C ASP A 138 5.96 -8.82 14.75
N SER A 139 5.72 -7.94 13.78
CA SER A 139 6.69 -6.92 13.37
C SER A 139 6.81 -5.82 14.43
N GLU A 140 8.04 -5.37 14.69
CA GLU A 140 8.32 -4.24 15.57
C GLU A 140 7.77 -2.92 15.00
N PHE A 141 7.79 -2.78 13.67
CA PHE A 141 7.25 -1.61 12.99
C PHE A 141 6.55 -1.95 11.69
N VAL A 142 5.41 -1.31 11.43
CA VAL A 142 4.66 -1.46 10.19
C VAL A 142 4.23 -0.10 9.70
N ALA A 143 4.61 0.28 8.48
CA ALA A 143 4.19 1.52 7.86
C ALA A 143 3.46 1.24 6.55
N MET A 144 2.19 1.60 6.49
CA MET A 144 1.34 1.41 5.33
C MET A 144 0.87 2.76 4.79
N ASN A 145 0.56 2.82 3.50
CA ASN A 145 -0.31 3.87 2.98
C ASN A 145 -1.46 3.32 2.16
N ALA A 146 -2.51 4.13 2.03
CA ALA A 146 -3.67 3.80 1.22
C ALA A 146 -4.38 5.05 0.69
N PHE A 147 -5.02 4.93 -0.47
CA PHE A 147 -5.88 5.97 -1.02
C PHE A 147 -7.17 6.18 -0.20
N SER A 148 -7.56 7.44 0.02
CA SER A 148 -8.80 7.81 0.71
C SER A 148 -9.64 8.90 0.01
N GLY A 149 -9.37 9.20 -1.26
CA GLY A 149 -10.15 10.17 -2.03
C GLY A 149 -11.46 9.60 -2.61
N SER A 150 -12.29 10.50 -3.16
CA SER A 150 -13.52 10.17 -3.92
C SER A 150 -13.35 10.27 -5.45
N GLU A 151 -12.17 10.72 -5.89
CA GLU A 151 -11.81 11.03 -7.28
C GLU A 151 -11.97 9.83 -8.24
N LEU A 152 -11.94 8.62 -7.69
CA LEU A 152 -12.02 7.37 -8.44
C LEU A 152 -13.43 6.74 -8.42
N GLY A 153 -14.44 7.50 -7.99
CA GLY A 153 -15.79 7.01 -7.74
C GLY A 153 -15.90 6.34 -6.37
N THR A 154 -17.12 6.31 -5.83
CA THR A 154 -17.36 5.81 -4.47
C THR A 154 -18.30 4.60 -4.43
N GLU A 155 -19.16 4.43 -5.44
CA GLU A 155 -20.29 3.49 -5.36
C GLU A 155 -20.09 2.18 -6.13
N ASP A 156 -18.93 1.96 -6.75
CA ASP A 156 -18.64 0.69 -7.39
C ASP A 156 -18.18 -0.39 -6.36
N PRO A 157 -18.28 -1.69 -6.71
CA PRO A 157 -17.87 -2.78 -5.82
C PRO A 157 -16.42 -2.71 -5.33
N ILE A 158 -15.49 -2.21 -6.16
CA ILE A 158 -14.07 -2.09 -5.79
C ILE A 158 -13.93 -1.01 -4.72
N SER A 159 -14.52 0.18 -4.94
CA SER A 159 -14.49 1.27 -3.97
C SER A 159 -15.13 0.89 -2.63
N ARG A 160 -16.21 0.10 -2.62
CA ARG A 160 -16.76 -0.47 -1.37
C ARG A 160 -15.76 -1.36 -0.64
N ARG A 161 -15.04 -2.22 -1.36
CA ARG A 161 -14.03 -3.12 -0.78
C ARG A 161 -12.81 -2.37 -0.28
N GLU A 162 -12.26 -1.45 -1.06
CA GLU A 162 -11.12 -0.60 -0.63
C GLU A 162 -11.47 0.19 0.63
N ARG A 163 -12.69 0.76 0.71
CA ARG A 163 -13.14 1.46 1.92
C ARG A 163 -13.29 0.52 3.12
N ALA A 164 -13.77 -0.71 2.92
CA ALA A 164 -13.86 -1.71 3.97
C ALA A 164 -12.48 -2.13 4.48
N ALA A 165 -11.55 -2.43 3.56
CA ALA A 165 -10.17 -2.75 3.88
C ALA A 165 -9.50 -1.59 4.63
N ARG A 166 -9.65 -0.36 4.13
CA ARG A 166 -9.10 0.83 4.79
C ARG A 166 -9.67 1.04 6.20
N ARG A 167 -10.98 0.90 6.41
CA ARG A 167 -11.55 0.99 7.77
C ARG A 167 -10.91 -0.01 8.71
N ARG A 168 -10.76 -1.26 8.25
CA ARG A 168 -10.12 -2.32 9.04
C ARG A 168 -8.64 -2.03 9.32
N LEU A 169 -7.91 -1.44 8.37
CA LEU A 169 -6.53 -0.97 8.59
C LEU A 169 -6.48 0.14 9.65
N VAL A 170 -7.37 1.14 9.57
CA VAL A 170 -7.47 2.23 10.56
C VAL A 170 -7.73 1.68 11.96
N GLU A 171 -8.57 0.65 12.09
CA GLU A 171 -8.85 -0.02 13.36
C GLU A 171 -7.68 -0.85 13.90
N TRP A 172 -6.75 -1.28 13.05
CA TRP A 172 -5.64 -2.16 13.42
C TRP A 172 -4.35 -1.41 13.74
N VAL A 173 -4.18 -0.19 13.22
CA VAL A 173 -2.97 0.63 13.45
C VAL A 173 -3.04 1.42 14.76
N ASP A 174 -1.85 1.71 15.30
CA ASP A 174 -1.71 2.55 16.49
C ASP A 174 -1.81 4.04 16.14
N THR A 175 -1.30 4.41 14.96
CA THR A 175 -1.29 5.80 14.46
C THR A 175 -1.86 5.85 13.05
N HIS A 176 -2.85 6.72 12.85
CA HIS A 176 -3.44 6.99 11.54
C HIS A 176 -3.27 8.47 11.18
N GLU A 177 -2.47 8.74 10.15
CA GLU A 177 -2.24 10.07 9.60
C GLU A 177 -3.07 10.27 8.34
N CYS A 178 -3.92 11.30 8.32
CA CYS A 178 -4.72 11.65 7.14
C CYS A 178 -4.18 12.91 6.49
N LEU A 179 -3.63 12.77 5.28
CA LEU A 179 -3.09 13.87 4.50
C LEU A 179 -4.19 14.49 3.64
N GLU A 180 -4.17 15.82 3.55
CA GLU A 180 -4.98 16.60 2.62
C GLU A 180 -4.19 16.91 1.35
N THR A 181 -4.90 17.26 0.28
CA THR A 181 -4.26 17.73 -0.95
C THR A 181 -3.44 18.97 -0.64
N ARG A 182 -2.17 18.98 -1.03
CA ARG A 182 -1.36 20.20 -0.95
C ARG A 182 -1.75 21.09 -2.13
N GLU A 183 -2.21 22.32 -1.82
CA GLU A 183 -2.42 23.40 -2.80
C GLU A 183 -1.12 23.74 -3.55
#